data_AF-A0A8K0XR56-F1
#
_entry.id   AF-A0A8K0XR56-F1
#
_cell.length_a   1.000
_cell.length_b   1.000
_cell.length_c   1.000
_cell.angle_alpha   90.00
_cell.angle_beta   90.00
_cell.angle_gamma   90.00
#
_symmetry.space_group_name_H-M   'P 1'
#
loop_
_entity.id
_entity.type
_entity.pdbx_description
1 polymer ?
#
loop_
_entity_poly.entity_id
_entity_poly.type
_entity_poly.pdbx_seq_one_letter_code
_entity_poly.pdbx_strand_id
1 'polypeptide(L)'
;MHVSAAALLVYDIFLTLDDEVRYIWPSKISLVKLLYFATRYLAILDRVAGLYHQFQANVSNSQCKMTYIVGSWAVVVGIVIAESILMLRTWVIWGRSTKIALLLIVLFGGAILGVVVIDALFLKTLTFKTFPDPSIPSCVLSGASPTIGATFIILIAVETLVLILTLIKGIERFRVTGTARTRGLIFVLYRDGILFYVYLLGISVLNFILTLNLPYYRTDLLIGIQRVLHGCLSARILLHLREAAIRDRGVTNMMISLNVTTTTTVHVSEENTSGTQVNVHY
;
A
#
# COMPACT_ATOMS: atom_id res chain seq x y z
N MET A 1 20.74 -4.79 8.57
CA MET A 1 19.63 -4.37 7.68
C MET A 1 18.36 -3.94 8.42
N HIS A 2 18.00 -4.53 9.57
CA HIS A 2 16.84 -4.06 10.35
C HIS A 2 16.92 -2.57 10.71
N VAL A 3 18.12 -2.07 11.08
CA VAL A 3 18.35 -0.64 11.35
C VAL A 3 18.08 0.22 10.11
N SER A 4 18.60 -0.17 8.94
CA SER A 4 18.36 0.56 7.68
C SER A 4 16.87 0.57 7.29
N ALA A 5 16.18 -0.56 7.44
CA ALA A 5 14.75 -0.66 7.18
C ALA A 5 13.93 0.17 8.18
N ALA A 6 14.31 0.20 9.46
CA ALA A 6 13.68 1.04 10.47
C ALA A 6 13.93 2.53 10.20
N ALA A 7 15.15 2.91 9.81
CA ALA A 7 15.46 4.29 9.43
C ALA A 7 14.64 4.74 8.22
N LEU A 8 14.49 3.88 7.20
CA LEU A 8 13.64 4.15 6.05
C LEU A 8 12.17 4.34 6.47
N LEU A 9 11.66 3.49 7.35
CA LEU A 9 10.29 3.58 7.86
C LEU A 9 10.06 4.89 8.63
N VAL A 10 10.99 5.24 9.53
CA VAL A 10 10.93 6.48 10.32
C VAL A 10 10.99 7.70 9.40
N TYR A 11 11.88 7.69 8.41
CA TYR A 11 11.98 8.75 7.41
C TYR A 11 10.67 8.91 6.63
N ASP A 12 10.06 7.82 6.18
CA ASP A 12 8.78 7.83 5.48
C ASP A 12 7.64 8.38 6.36
N ILE A 13 7.65 8.04 7.65
CA ILE A 13 6.69 8.52 8.64
C ILE A 13 6.74 10.04 8.73
N PHE A 14 7.94 10.61 8.89
CA PHE A 14 8.11 12.06 8.97
C PHE A 14 7.67 12.77 7.69
N LEU A 15 7.99 12.22 6.52
CA LEU A 15 7.60 12.81 5.23
C LEU A 15 6.08 12.83 5.01
N THR A 16 5.34 11.91 5.63
CA THR A 16 3.90 11.74 5.40
C THR A 16 3.05 12.19 6.58
N LEU A 17 3.67 12.71 7.65
CA LEU A 17 2.99 13.05 8.90
C LEU A 17 2.00 14.21 8.70
N ASP A 18 2.40 15.25 7.98
CA ASP A 18 1.54 16.41 7.72
C ASP A 18 0.28 16.01 6.95
N ASP A 19 0.45 15.21 5.90
CA ASP A 19 -0.66 14.66 5.10
C ASP A 19 -1.53 13.69 5.92
N GLU A 20 -0.92 12.90 6.80
CA GLU A 20 -1.63 12.00 7.69
C GLU A 20 -2.57 12.79 8.61
N VAL A 21 -2.03 13.76 9.34
CA VAL A 21 -2.79 14.62 10.27
C VAL A 21 -3.89 15.36 9.52
N ARG A 22 -3.61 15.85 8.32
CA ARG A 22 -4.59 16.60 7.51
C ARG A 22 -5.71 15.74 6.95
N TYR A 23 -5.39 14.56 6.42
CA TYR A 23 -6.35 13.77 5.62
C TYR A 23 -6.93 12.57 6.37
N ILE A 24 -6.16 11.93 7.27
CA ILE A 24 -6.56 10.68 7.93
C ILE A 24 -7.26 10.93 9.26
N TRP A 25 -6.68 11.77 10.12
CA TRP A 25 -7.14 12.00 11.49
C TRP A 25 -8.56 12.57 11.59
N PRO A 26 -8.91 13.70 10.94
CA PRO A 26 -10.22 14.33 11.09
C PRO A 26 -11.36 13.55 10.44
N SER A 27 -11.04 12.50 9.67
CA SER A 27 -12.03 11.81 8.88
C SER A 27 -12.67 10.65 9.64
N LYS A 28 -13.95 10.36 9.32
CA LYS A 28 -14.73 9.28 9.92
C LYS A 28 -14.03 7.92 9.75
N ILE A 29 -14.34 6.99 10.67
CA ILE A 29 -13.87 5.61 10.57
C ILE A 29 -14.40 5.02 9.26
N SER A 30 -13.48 4.51 8.45
CA SER A 30 -13.76 3.89 7.15
C SER A 30 -12.77 2.75 6.92
N LEU A 31 -13.11 1.83 6.00
CA LEU A 31 -12.22 0.73 5.64
C LEU A 31 -10.82 1.22 5.24
N VAL A 32 -10.74 2.32 4.50
CA VAL A 32 -9.47 2.95 4.09
C VAL A 32 -8.68 3.45 5.30
N LYS A 33 -9.34 4.05 6.30
CA LYS A 33 -8.68 4.50 7.54
C LYS A 33 -8.13 3.31 8.33
N LEU A 34 -8.88 2.22 8.42
CA LEU A 34 -8.44 1.00 9.10
C LEU A 34 -7.25 0.34 8.38
N LEU A 35 -7.33 0.18 7.06
CA LEU A 35 -6.25 -0.39 6.24
C LEU A 35 -4.97 0.45 6.31
N TYR A 36 -5.11 1.78 6.33
CA TYR A 36 -3.98 2.70 6.49
C TYR A 36 -3.27 2.49 7.82
N PHE A 37 -4.01 2.45 8.92
CA PHE A 37 -3.40 2.20 10.23
C PHE A 37 -2.85 0.78 10.34
N ALA A 38 -3.55 -0.22 9.82
CA ALA A 38 -3.06 -1.59 9.81
C ALA A 38 -1.71 -1.70 9.07
N THR A 39 -1.60 -1.18 7.84
CA THR A 39 -0.35 -1.28 7.08
C THR A 39 0.81 -0.55 7.77
N ARG A 40 0.57 0.67 8.27
CA ARG A 40 1.58 1.55 8.87
C ARG A 40 2.04 1.05 10.24
N TYR A 41 1.11 0.79 11.15
CA TYR A 41 1.46 0.38 12.52
C TYR A 41 1.96 -1.05 12.59
N LEU A 42 1.47 -1.97 11.74
CA LEU A 42 2.06 -3.31 11.66
C LEU A 42 3.51 -3.24 11.17
N ALA A 43 3.83 -2.39 10.19
CA ALA A 43 5.22 -2.22 9.75
C ALA A 43 6.12 -1.70 10.88
N ILE A 44 5.63 -0.76 11.71
CA ILE A 44 6.35 -0.26 12.90
C ILE A 44 6.58 -1.40 13.90
N LEU A 45 5.52 -2.13 14.26
CA LEU A 45 5.61 -3.25 15.20
C LEU A 45 6.58 -4.32 14.71
N ASP A 46 6.52 -4.69 13.43
CA ASP A 46 7.44 -5.66 12.82
C ASP A 46 8.90 -5.20 12.94
N ARG A 47 9.17 -3.91 12.74
CA ARG A 47 10.54 -3.37 12.84
C ARG A 47 11.04 -3.29 14.28
N VAL A 48 10.20 -2.85 15.22
CA VAL A 48 10.55 -2.80 16.64
C VAL A 48 10.82 -4.22 17.17
N ALA A 49 9.95 -5.18 16.87
CA ALA A 49 10.13 -6.58 17.26
C ALA A 49 11.40 -7.18 16.65
N GLY A 50 11.67 -6.91 15.37
CA GLY A 50 12.89 -7.38 14.70
C GLY A 50 14.17 -6.79 15.30
N LEU A 51 14.19 -5.50 15.63
CA LEU A 51 15.33 -4.87 16.31
C LEU A 51 15.52 -5.42 17.72
N TYR A 52 14.43 -5.57 18.48
CA TYR A 52 14.48 -6.16 19.81
C TYR A 52 15.10 -7.56 19.78
N HIS A 53 14.62 -8.41 18.86
CA HIS A 53 15.19 -9.75 18.67
C HIS A 53 16.66 -9.72 18.25
N GLN A 54 17.08 -8.74 17.43
CA GLN A 54 18.48 -8.62 17.01
C GLN A 54 19.43 -8.23 18.15
N PHE A 55 18.97 -7.42 19.12
CA PHE A 55 19.80 -6.94 20.23
C PHE A 55 19.64 -7.75 21.52
N GLN A 56 18.74 -8.73 21.56
CA GLN A 56 18.53 -9.55 22.74
C GLN A 56 19.67 -10.58 22.90
N ALA A 57 20.32 -10.55 24.07
CA ALA A 57 21.31 -11.55 24.46
C ALA A 57 20.68 -12.70 25.26
N ASN A 58 21.31 -13.88 25.23
CA ASN A 58 20.97 -15.05 26.05
C ASN A 58 19.55 -15.60 25.84
N VAL A 59 19.11 -15.72 24.58
CA VAL A 59 17.79 -16.26 24.22
C VAL A 59 17.85 -17.78 24.07
N SER A 60 16.84 -18.51 24.59
CA SER A 60 16.75 -19.96 24.39
C SER A 60 16.34 -20.32 22.95
N ASN A 61 16.69 -21.53 22.50
CA ASN A 61 16.30 -22.02 21.16
C ASN A 61 14.78 -21.96 20.93
N SER A 62 13.97 -22.25 21.96
CA SER A 62 12.51 -22.25 21.86
C SER A 62 11.93 -20.84 21.73
N GLN A 63 12.47 -19.87 22.48
CA GLN A 63 12.08 -18.47 22.39
C GLN A 63 12.45 -17.86 21.03
N CYS A 64 13.63 -18.18 20.51
CA CYS A 64 14.04 -17.75 19.17
C CYS A 64 13.11 -18.30 18.09
N LYS A 65 12.85 -19.62 18.11
CA LYS A 65 11.95 -20.25 17.14
C LYS A 65 10.55 -19.64 17.19
N MET A 66 10.01 -19.41 18.39
CA MET A 66 8.70 -18.77 18.56
C MET A 66 8.70 -17.35 17.98
N THR A 67 9.71 -16.55 18.31
CA THR A 67 9.81 -15.16 17.84
C THR A 67 9.94 -15.10 16.32
N TYR A 68 10.71 -16.00 15.71
CA TYR A 68 10.83 -16.11 14.27
C TYR A 68 9.49 -16.49 13.61
N ILE A 69 8.77 -17.48 14.15
CA ILE A 69 7.46 -17.90 13.63
C ILE A 69 6.47 -16.74 13.70
N VAL A 70 6.37 -16.06 14.85
CA VAL A 70 5.48 -14.91 15.03
C VAL A 70 5.85 -13.78 14.07
N GLY A 71 7.15 -13.46 13.95
CA GLY A 71 7.64 -12.43 13.03
C GLY A 71 7.37 -12.77 11.56
N SER A 72 7.55 -14.02 11.16
CA SER A 72 7.25 -14.50 9.81
C SER A 72 5.78 -14.33 9.47
N TRP A 73 4.86 -14.75 10.35
CA TRP A 73 3.42 -14.55 10.14
C TRP A 73 3.02 -13.07 10.15
N ALA A 74 3.63 -12.25 11.00
CA ALA A 74 3.37 -10.81 11.02
C ALA A 74 3.76 -10.13 9.70
N VAL A 75 4.91 -10.51 9.12
CA VAL A 75 5.34 -10.07 7.78
C VAL A 75 4.35 -10.50 6.71
N VAL A 76 3.90 -11.76 6.72
CA VAL A 76 2.92 -12.29 5.76
C VAL A 76 1.61 -11.50 5.83
N VAL A 77 1.03 -11.36 7.01
CA VAL A 77 -0.22 -10.58 7.22
C VAL A 77 -0.05 -9.16 6.72
N GLY A 78 1.09 -8.56 7.04
CA GLY A 78 1.44 -7.23 6.62
C GLY A 78 1.51 -7.05 5.10
N ILE A 79 2.19 -7.95 4.39
CA ILE A 79 2.28 -7.93 2.93
C ILE A 79 0.89 -8.16 2.32
N VAL A 80 0.11 -9.11 2.85
CA VAL A 80 -1.27 -9.36 2.38
C VAL A 80 -2.15 -8.13 2.50
N ILE A 81 -2.04 -7.36 3.59
CA ILE A 81 -2.78 -6.09 3.75
C ILE A 81 -2.35 -5.07 2.69
N ALA A 82 -1.04 -4.92 2.45
CA ALA A 82 -0.52 -4.00 1.44
C ALA A 82 -0.96 -4.40 0.03
N GLU A 83 -0.86 -5.68 -0.33
CA GLU A 83 -1.34 -6.21 -1.61
C GLU A 83 -2.85 -6.03 -1.77
N SER A 84 -3.63 -6.21 -0.70
CA SER A 84 -5.08 -5.95 -0.71
C SER A 84 -5.39 -4.50 -1.08
N ILE A 85 -4.59 -3.53 -0.60
CA ILE A 85 -4.73 -2.11 -0.97
C ILE A 85 -4.45 -1.91 -2.46
N LEU A 86 -3.42 -2.57 -3.00
CA LEU A 86 -3.08 -2.53 -4.42
C LEU A 86 -4.20 -3.13 -5.29
N MET A 87 -4.76 -4.26 -4.87
CA MET A 87 -5.90 -4.91 -5.53
C MET A 87 -7.14 -4.02 -5.54
N LEU A 88 -7.48 -3.41 -4.40
CA LEU A 88 -8.59 -2.48 -4.27
C LEU A 88 -8.42 -1.29 -5.22
N ARG A 89 -7.21 -0.74 -5.31
CA ARG A 89 -6.88 0.34 -6.23
C ARG A 89 -7.10 -0.08 -7.68
N THR A 90 -6.60 -1.24 -8.08
CA THR A 90 -6.76 -1.74 -9.45
C THR A 90 -8.22 -1.99 -9.78
N TRP A 91 -9.01 -2.55 -8.86
CA TRP A 91 -10.45 -2.71 -9.04
C TRP A 91 -11.18 -1.37 -9.24
N VAL A 92 -10.82 -0.33 -8.48
CA VAL A 92 -11.39 1.02 -8.65
C VAL A 92 -11.02 1.62 -10.00
N ILE A 93 -9.77 1.48 -10.46
CA ILE A 93 -9.31 1.95 -11.78
C ILE A 93 -10.12 1.29 -12.91
N TRP A 94 -10.47 0.02 -12.74
CA TRP A 94 -11.32 -0.74 -13.66
C TRP A 94 -12.82 -0.43 -13.52
N GLY A 95 -13.18 0.70 -12.90
CA GLY A 95 -14.56 1.17 -12.81
C GLY A 95 -15.44 0.28 -11.95
N ARG A 96 -14.87 -0.41 -10.96
CA ARG A 96 -15.56 -1.36 -10.07
C ARG A 96 -16.25 -2.53 -10.80
N SER A 97 -15.72 -2.94 -11.95
CA SER A 97 -16.23 -4.08 -12.71
C SER A 97 -16.26 -5.37 -11.86
N THR A 98 -17.41 -6.04 -11.80
CA THR A 98 -17.60 -7.29 -11.05
C THR A 98 -16.75 -8.43 -11.60
N LYS A 99 -16.50 -8.44 -12.92
CA LYS A 99 -15.64 -9.43 -13.57
C LYS A 99 -14.19 -9.33 -13.10
N ILE A 100 -13.67 -8.09 -13.02
CA ILE A 100 -12.32 -7.84 -12.53
C ILE A 100 -12.23 -8.10 -11.03
N ALA A 101 -13.24 -7.73 -10.24
CA ALA A 101 -13.29 -8.08 -8.82
C ALA A 101 -13.19 -9.61 -8.62
N LEU A 102 -14.00 -10.39 -9.34
CA LEU A 102 -13.97 -11.85 -9.23
C LEU A 102 -12.61 -12.42 -9.62
N LEU A 103 -12.02 -11.94 -10.73
CA LEU A 103 -10.68 -12.34 -11.16
C LEU A 103 -9.63 -12.07 -10.07
N LEU A 104 -9.61 -10.85 -9.52
CA LEU A 104 -8.65 -10.46 -8.48
C LEU A 104 -8.85 -11.26 -7.19
N ILE A 105 -10.10 -11.48 -6.76
CA ILE A 105 -10.42 -12.25 -5.55
C ILE A 105 -9.97 -13.71 -5.69
N VAL A 106 -10.27 -14.35 -6.82
CA VAL A 106 -9.90 -15.76 -7.04
C VAL A 106 -8.38 -15.93 -7.08
N LEU A 107 -7.69 -15.08 -7.85
CA LEU A 107 -6.24 -15.16 -7.98
C LEU A 107 -5.53 -14.80 -6.68
N PHE A 108 -5.97 -13.75 -5.99
CA PHE A 108 -5.36 -13.33 -4.74
C PHE A 108 -5.66 -14.30 -3.60
N GLY A 109 -6.88 -14.84 -3.53
CA GLY A 109 -7.23 -15.89 -2.56
C GLY A 109 -6.41 -17.16 -2.75
N GLY A 110 -6.22 -17.60 -4.00
CA GLY A 110 -5.32 -18.71 -4.33
C GLY A 110 -3.87 -18.42 -3.97
N ALA A 111 -3.39 -17.21 -4.24
CA ALA A 111 -2.03 -16.78 -3.87
C ALA A 111 -1.83 -16.78 -2.34
N ILE A 112 -2.77 -16.21 -1.58
CA ILE A 112 -2.72 -16.23 -0.10
C ILE A 112 -2.66 -17.67 0.39
N LEU A 113 -3.54 -18.55 -0.10
CA LEU A 113 -3.55 -19.95 0.30
C LEU A 113 -2.21 -20.63 0.00
N GLY A 114 -1.66 -20.41 -1.19
CA GLY A 114 -0.35 -20.94 -1.58
C GLY A 114 0.76 -20.47 -0.65
N VAL A 115 0.85 -19.16 -0.39
CA VAL A 115 1.85 -18.57 0.51
C VAL A 115 1.71 -19.12 1.93
N VAL A 116 0.49 -19.15 2.48
CA VAL A 116 0.22 -19.66 3.84
C VAL A 116 0.66 -21.12 3.96
N VAL A 117 0.35 -21.97 2.98
CA VAL A 117 0.73 -23.39 3.00
C VAL A 117 2.24 -23.56 2.89
N ILE A 118 2.88 -22.88 1.94
CA ILE A 118 4.33 -22.97 1.71
C ILE A 118 5.09 -22.47 2.94
N ASP A 119 4.71 -21.33 3.50
CA ASP A 119 5.35 -20.75 4.67
C ASP A 119 5.12 -21.64 5.90
N ALA A 120 3.92 -22.19 6.11
CA ALA A 120 3.67 -23.12 7.22
C ALA A 120 4.53 -24.40 7.12
N LEU A 121 4.74 -24.92 5.91
CA LEU A 121 5.64 -26.06 5.69
C LEU A 121 7.11 -25.66 5.89
N PHE A 122 7.52 -24.50 5.38
CA PHE A 122 8.86 -23.95 5.54
C PHE A 122 9.20 -23.75 7.02
N LEU A 123 8.32 -23.15 7.81
CA LEU A 123 8.51 -22.91 9.24
C LEU A 123 8.75 -24.21 10.05
N LYS A 124 8.20 -25.35 9.60
CA LYS A 124 8.47 -26.66 10.21
C LYS A 124 9.89 -27.17 9.96
N THR A 125 10.51 -26.76 8.85
CA THR A 125 11.87 -27.18 8.47
C THR A 125 12.98 -26.39 9.16
N LEU A 126 12.62 -25.31 9.87
CA LEU A 126 13.60 -24.43 10.50
C LEU A 126 14.33 -25.11 11.65
N THR A 127 15.66 -25.01 11.59
CA THR A 127 16.57 -25.45 12.65
C THR A 127 17.44 -24.28 13.09
N PHE A 128 17.58 -24.10 14.41
CA PHE A 128 18.31 -22.98 15.00
C PHE A 128 19.50 -23.49 15.81
N LYS A 129 20.59 -22.72 15.80
CA LYS A 129 21.74 -22.91 16.68
C LYS A 129 21.91 -21.68 17.56
N THR A 130 22.17 -21.93 18.83
CA THR A 130 22.50 -20.92 19.85
C THR A 130 23.99 -20.93 20.10
N PHE A 131 24.58 -19.74 20.28
CA PHE A 131 25.98 -19.57 20.65
C PHE A 131 26.07 -18.83 21.99
N PRO A 132 26.87 -19.30 22.95
CA PRO A 132 27.05 -18.65 24.25
C PRO A 132 27.98 -17.43 24.21
N ASP A 133 28.58 -17.11 23.06
CA ASP A 133 29.46 -15.95 22.90
C ASP A 133 28.63 -14.64 22.75
N PRO A 134 28.82 -13.64 23.62
CA PRO A 134 28.13 -12.34 23.53
C PRO A 134 28.46 -11.53 22.27
N SER A 135 29.48 -11.91 21.51
CA SER A 135 29.89 -11.28 20.26
C SER A 135 29.11 -11.79 19.03
N ILE A 136 28.37 -12.90 19.18
CA ILE A 136 27.61 -13.56 18.11
C ILE A 136 26.11 -13.42 18.43
N PRO A 137 25.24 -13.12 17.44
CA PRO A 137 23.79 -13.13 17.67
C PRO A 137 23.37 -14.44 18.35
N SER A 138 22.64 -14.34 19.47
CA SER A 138 22.34 -15.50 20.31
C SER A 138 21.55 -16.60 19.59
N CYS A 139 20.93 -16.28 18.45
CA CYS A 139 20.23 -17.25 17.63
C CYS A 139 20.51 -17.07 16.14
N VAL A 140 20.97 -18.14 15.49
CA VAL A 140 21.24 -18.16 14.05
C VAL A 140 20.46 -19.31 13.41
N LEU A 141 19.77 -19.02 12.32
CA LEU A 141 19.14 -20.04 11.48
C LEU A 141 20.24 -20.93 10.88
N SER A 142 20.19 -22.23 11.17
CA SER A 142 21.21 -23.23 10.78
C SER A 142 20.75 -24.16 9.66
N GLY A 143 19.49 -24.10 9.24
CA GLY A 143 18.98 -24.93 8.16
C GLY A 143 17.52 -24.62 7.88
N ALA A 144 17.20 -24.48 6.61
CA ALA A 144 15.86 -24.22 6.11
C ALA A 144 15.71 -24.81 4.70
N SER A 145 14.47 -25.18 4.34
CA SER A 145 14.16 -25.68 3.00
C SER A 145 14.20 -24.58 1.95
N PRO A 146 14.71 -24.81 0.72
CA PRO A 146 14.68 -23.84 -0.37
C PRO A 146 13.27 -23.56 -0.91
N THR A 147 12.24 -24.26 -0.40
CA THR A 147 10.83 -24.10 -0.80
C THR A 147 10.29 -22.69 -0.61
N ILE A 148 10.91 -21.86 0.23
CA ILE A 148 10.53 -20.45 0.43
C ILE A 148 10.66 -19.61 -0.86
N GLY A 149 11.51 -20.03 -1.81
CA GLY A 149 11.61 -19.40 -3.13
C GLY A 149 10.27 -19.38 -3.89
N ALA A 150 9.40 -20.38 -3.68
CA ALA A 150 8.10 -20.44 -4.32
C ALA A 150 7.14 -19.33 -3.84
N THR A 151 7.26 -18.87 -2.58
CA THR A 151 6.48 -17.73 -2.05
C THR A 151 6.76 -16.46 -2.84
N PHE A 152 8.03 -16.21 -3.21
CA PHE A 152 8.38 -15.05 -4.04
C PHE A 152 7.86 -15.18 -5.48
N ILE A 153 7.85 -16.38 -6.06
CA ILE A 153 7.27 -16.60 -7.40
C ILE A 153 5.79 -16.22 -7.41
N ILE A 154 5.04 -16.67 -6.40
CA ILE A 154 3.62 -16.34 -6.25
C ILE A 154 3.44 -14.82 -6.12
N LEU A 155 4.24 -14.17 -5.27
CA LEU A 155 4.17 -12.72 -5.06
C LEU A 155 4.49 -11.95 -6.36
N ILE A 156 5.57 -12.29 -7.05
CA ILE A 156 5.98 -11.68 -8.32
C ILE A 156 4.88 -11.83 -9.37
N ALA A 157 4.24 -13.00 -9.45
CA ALA A 157 3.14 -13.24 -10.40
C ALA A 157 1.95 -12.32 -10.11
N VAL A 158 1.59 -12.15 -8.83
CA VAL A 158 0.52 -11.26 -8.37
C VAL A 158 0.87 -9.80 -8.68
N GLU A 159 2.05 -9.33 -8.30
CA GLU A 159 2.52 -7.96 -8.54
C GLU A 159 2.57 -7.64 -10.04
N THR A 160 3.06 -8.57 -10.86
CA THR A 160 3.13 -8.44 -12.32
C THR A 160 1.74 -8.32 -12.92
N LEU A 161 0.80 -9.17 -12.51
CA LEU A 161 -0.59 -9.10 -12.98
C LEU A 161 -1.21 -7.74 -12.67
N VAL A 162 -1.07 -7.27 -11.43
CA VAL A 162 -1.64 -5.99 -11.00
C VAL A 162 -1.01 -4.82 -11.75
N LEU A 163 0.31 -4.87 -11.96
CA LEU A 163 1.04 -3.88 -12.77
C LEU A 163 0.51 -3.86 -14.22
N ILE A 164 0.34 -5.02 -14.85
CA ILE A 164 -0.19 -5.13 -16.22
C ILE A 164 -1.61 -4.56 -16.31
N LEU A 165 -2.50 -4.96 -15.40
CA LEU A 165 -3.89 -4.45 -15.38
C LEU A 165 -3.95 -2.94 -15.17
N THR A 166 -3.03 -2.40 -14.36
CA THR A 166 -2.92 -0.96 -14.10
C THR A 166 -2.38 -0.22 -15.33
N LEU A 167 -1.38 -0.78 -16.02
CA LEU A 167 -0.82 -0.24 -17.26
C LEU A 167 -1.84 -0.19 -18.39
N ILE A 168 -2.58 -1.29 -18.62
CA ILE A 168 -3.60 -1.36 -19.67
C ILE A 168 -4.61 -0.23 -19.52
N LYS A 169 -5.17 -0.07 -18.31
CA LYS A 169 -6.15 0.99 -18.05
C LYS A 169 -5.54 2.38 -18.03
N GLY A 170 -4.30 2.54 -17.57
CA GLY A 170 -3.57 3.80 -17.64
C GLY A 170 -3.40 4.29 -19.07
N ILE A 171 -2.99 3.40 -19.98
CA ILE A 171 -2.80 3.71 -21.40
C ILE A 171 -4.15 4.00 -22.07
N GLU A 172 -5.19 3.22 -21.78
CA GLU A 172 -6.54 3.45 -22.32
C GLU A 172 -7.07 4.85 -21.94
N ARG A 173 -6.99 5.22 -20.66
CA ARG A 173 -7.40 6.55 -20.18
C ARG A 173 -6.57 7.68 -20.79
N PHE A 174 -5.28 7.45 -21.00
CA PHE A 174 -4.40 8.42 -21.64
C PHE A 174 -4.81 8.70 -23.10
N ARG A 175 -5.17 7.66 -23.86
CA ARG A 175 -5.59 7.77 -25.25
C ARG A 175 -6.91 8.51 -25.44
N VAL A 176 -7.85 8.35 -24.51
CA VAL A 176 -9.21 8.94 -24.59
C VAL A 176 -9.25 10.41 -24.14
N THR A 177 -8.30 10.87 -23.32
CA THR A 177 -8.34 12.24 -22.77
C THR A 177 -7.93 13.29 -23.81
N GLY A 178 -8.86 14.20 -24.15
CA GLY A 178 -8.74 15.16 -25.26
C GLY A 178 -8.04 16.49 -24.97
N THR A 179 -7.95 16.95 -23.70
CA THR A 179 -7.28 18.21 -23.35
C THR A 179 -5.86 17.99 -22.82
N ALA A 180 -4.90 18.78 -23.33
CA ALA A 180 -3.47 18.67 -22.98
C ALA A 180 -3.21 18.80 -21.45
N ARG A 181 -3.95 19.68 -20.77
CA ARG A 181 -3.84 19.91 -19.31
C ARG A 181 -4.29 18.69 -18.49
N THR A 182 -5.44 18.10 -18.83
CA THR A 182 -5.99 16.92 -18.15
C THR A 182 -5.13 15.69 -18.41
N ARG A 183 -4.57 15.57 -19.62
CA ARG A 183 -3.61 14.54 -19.98
C ARG A 183 -2.35 14.59 -19.12
N GLY A 184 -1.81 15.78 -18.87
CA GLY A 184 -0.62 15.97 -18.02
C GLY A 184 -0.85 15.54 -16.56
N LEU A 185 -1.98 15.92 -15.95
CA LEU A 185 -2.30 15.55 -14.57
C LEU A 185 -2.54 14.04 -14.40
N ILE A 186 -3.30 13.43 -15.31
CA ILE A 186 -3.53 11.98 -15.30
C ILE A 186 -2.21 11.22 -15.49
N PHE A 187 -1.34 11.71 -16.40
CA PHE A 187 -0.04 11.10 -16.64
C PHE A 187 0.84 11.09 -15.39
N VAL A 188 0.94 12.20 -14.66
CA VAL A 188 1.74 12.26 -13.42
C VAL A 188 1.19 11.31 -12.37
N LEU A 189 -0.14 11.32 -12.15
CA LEU A 189 -0.78 10.47 -11.15
C LEU A 189 -0.62 8.97 -11.46
N TYR A 190 -0.73 8.58 -12.74
CA TYR A 190 -0.48 7.21 -13.16
C TYR A 190 1.00 6.84 -13.12
N ARG A 191 1.90 7.74 -13.53
CA ARG A 191 3.35 7.53 -13.49
C ARG A 191 3.82 7.27 -12.06
N ASP A 192 3.48 8.15 -11.13
CA ASP A 192 3.85 8.02 -9.72
C ASP A 192 3.22 6.75 -9.13
N GLY A 193 1.98 6.46 -9.53
CA GLY A 193 1.27 5.25 -9.20
C GLY A 193 1.96 3.96 -9.65
N ILE A 194 2.40 3.90 -10.90
CA ILE A 194 3.04 2.75 -11.56
C ILE A 194 4.45 2.53 -11.01
N LEU A 195 5.20 3.61 -10.74
CA LEU A 195 6.53 3.51 -10.15
C LEU A 195 6.52 2.71 -8.85
N PHE A 196 5.49 2.87 -8.01
CA PHE A 196 5.36 2.06 -6.79
C PHE A 196 5.28 0.55 -7.07
N TYR A 197 4.49 0.13 -8.06
CA TYR A 197 4.39 -1.28 -8.45
C TYR A 197 5.72 -1.80 -9.02
N VAL A 198 6.43 -0.98 -9.81
CA VAL A 198 7.74 -1.35 -10.36
C VAL A 198 8.76 -1.53 -9.24
N TYR A 199 8.78 -0.65 -8.24
CA TYR A 199 9.68 -0.79 -7.09
C TYR A 199 9.38 -2.03 -6.26
N LEU A 200 8.10 -2.33 -6.01
CA LEU A 200 7.67 -3.54 -5.29
C LEU A 200 8.06 -4.82 -6.04
N LEU A 201 7.74 -4.87 -7.34
CA LEU A 201 8.14 -5.98 -8.19
C LEU A 201 9.67 -6.16 -8.23
N GLY A 202 10.41 -5.06 -8.35
CA GLY A 202 11.88 -5.07 -8.36
C GLY A 202 12.48 -5.62 -7.07
N ILE A 203 11.96 -5.21 -5.90
CA ILE A 203 12.45 -5.74 -4.63
C ILE A 203 12.05 -7.21 -4.43
N SER A 204 10.87 -7.63 -4.88
CA SER A 204 10.43 -9.04 -4.84
C SER A 204 11.30 -9.94 -5.72
N VAL A 205 11.61 -9.50 -6.94
CA VAL A 205 12.56 -10.19 -7.85
C VAL A 205 13.95 -10.27 -7.23
N LEU A 206 14.44 -9.18 -6.62
CA LEU A 206 15.75 -9.18 -5.97
C LEU A 206 15.78 -10.14 -4.77
N ASN A 207 14.73 -10.18 -3.94
CA ASN A 207 14.60 -11.16 -2.86
C ASN A 207 14.60 -12.60 -3.37
N PHE A 208 13.91 -12.88 -4.48
CA PHE A 208 13.93 -14.19 -5.12
C PHE A 208 15.35 -14.59 -5.56
N ILE A 209 16.05 -13.69 -6.26
CA ILE A 209 17.44 -13.92 -6.71
C ILE A 209 18.35 -14.18 -5.51
N LEU A 210 18.26 -13.37 -4.46
CA LEU A 210 19.05 -13.58 -3.24
C LEU A 210 18.74 -14.91 -2.56
N THR A 211 17.48 -15.33 -2.53
CA THR A 211 17.05 -16.61 -1.95
C THR A 211 17.68 -17.80 -2.67
N LEU A 212 17.89 -17.72 -3.98
CA LEU A 212 18.50 -18.80 -4.77
C LEU A 212 20.03 -18.83 -4.67
N ASN A 213 20.67 -17.67 -4.47
CA ASN A 213 22.13 -17.53 -4.57
C ASN A 213 22.83 -17.41 -3.22
N LEU A 214 22.12 -17.03 -2.15
CA LEU A 214 22.71 -16.87 -0.82
C LEU A 214 22.38 -18.05 0.08
N PRO A 215 23.29 -18.38 1.02
CA PRO A 215 23.00 -19.37 2.04
C PRO A 215 21.87 -18.91 2.97
N TYR A 216 21.09 -19.87 3.50
CA TYR A 216 19.86 -19.65 4.29
C TYR A 216 19.99 -18.64 5.45
N TYR A 217 21.19 -18.45 6.02
CA TYR A 217 21.40 -17.50 7.11
C TYR A 217 21.48 -16.03 6.63
N ARG A 218 21.49 -15.79 5.31
CA ARG A 218 21.49 -14.45 4.69
C ARG A 218 20.25 -14.16 3.84
N THR A 219 19.29 -15.09 3.74
CA THR A 219 18.12 -14.91 2.86
C THR A 219 17.15 -13.84 3.39
N ASP A 220 17.14 -13.58 4.70
CA ASP A 220 16.25 -12.59 5.32
C ASP A 220 16.72 -11.13 5.19
N LEU A 221 17.82 -10.88 4.47
CA LEU A 221 18.42 -9.55 4.32
C LEU A 221 17.41 -8.53 3.76
N LEU A 222 16.83 -8.81 2.60
CA LEU A 222 15.97 -7.86 1.89
C LEU A 222 14.48 -7.97 2.25
N ILE A 223 14.05 -9.07 2.88
CA ILE A 223 12.65 -9.28 3.28
C ILE A 223 12.20 -8.15 4.20
N GLY A 224 13.10 -7.71 5.09
CA GLY A 224 12.81 -6.61 5.99
C GLY A 224 12.60 -5.27 5.28
N ILE A 225 13.35 -4.99 4.22
CA ILE A 225 13.20 -3.79 3.40
C ILE A 225 11.95 -3.90 2.54
N GLN A 226 11.70 -5.06 1.93
CA GLN A 226 10.49 -5.34 1.17
C GLN A 226 9.25 -5.09 2.03
N ARG A 227 9.20 -5.63 3.25
CA ARG A 227 8.07 -5.42 4.18
C ARG A 227 7.82 -3.93 4.46
N VAL A 228 8.86 -3.15 4.71
CA VAL A 228 8.76 -1.70 4.93
C VAL A 228 8.28 -1.00 3.67
N LEU A 229 8.80 -1.34 2.50
CA LEU A 229 8.37 -0.75 1.23
C LEU A 229 6.89 -1.04 0.95
N HIS A 230 6.39 -2.27 1.15
CA HIS A 230 4.95 -2.55 1.05
C HIS A 230 4.14 -1.67 2.02
N GLY A 231 4.60 -1.50 3.26
CA GLY A 231 3.96 -0.64 4.25
C GLY A 231 3.91 0.84 3.82
N CYS A 232 5.06 1.42 3.53
CA CYS A 232 5.23 2.83 3.15
C CYS A 232 4.48 3.16 1.84
N LEU A 233 4.67 2.34 0.81
CA LEU A 233 4.08 2.60 -0.51
C LEU A 233 2.55 2.43 -0.48
N SER A 234 2.03 1.41 0.22
CA SER A 234 0.58 1.25 0.38
C SER A 234 -0.03 2.40 1.21
N ALA A 235 0.64 2.86 2.26
CA ALA A 235 0.21 4.02 3.04
C ALA A 235 0.15 5.30 2.19
N ARG A 236 1.19 5.59 1.40
CA ARG A 236 1.22 6.73 0.46
C ARG A 236 0.11 6.66 -0.58
N ILE A 237 -0.14 5.47 -1.13
CA ILE A 237 -1.23 5.25 -2.09
C ILE A 237 -2.58 5.62 -1.45
N LEU A 238 -2.84 5.19 -0.21
CA LEU A 238 -4.09 5.53 0.48
C LEU A 238 -4.19 7.03 0.79
N LEU A 239 -3.09 7.70 1.13
CA LEU A 239 -3.05 9.15 1.32
C LEU A 239 -3.41 9.89 0.03
N HIS A 240 -2.73 9.57 -1.08
CA HIS A 240 -2.98 10.21 -2.38
C HIS A 240 -4.42 9.96 -2.87
N LEU A 241 -4.96 8.74 -2.66
CA LEU A 241 -6.36 8.45 -2.99
C LEU A 241 -7.33 9.28 -2.18
N ARG A 242 -7.03 9.52 -0.89
CA ARG A 242 -7.88 10.30 0.00
C ARG A 242 -7.82 11.79 -0.32
N GLU A 243 -6.63 12.32 -0.56
CA GLU A 243 -6.43 13.69 -1.03
C GLU A 243 -7.21 13.93 -2.33
N ALA A 244 -7.06 13.04 -3.32
CA ALA A 244 -7.79 13.14 -4.58
C ALA A 244 -9.31 13.12 -4.37
N ALA A 245 -9.82 12.25 -3.50
CA ALA A 245 -11.26 12.16 -3.21
C ALA A 245 -11.80 13.41 -2.49
N ILE A 246 -11.01 14.03 -1.60
CA ILE A 246 -11.39 15.28 -0.93
C ILE A 246 -11.38 16.44 -1.92
N ARG A 247 -10.36 16.52 -2.77
CA ARG A 247 -10.26 17.56 -3.81
C ARG A 247 -11.43 17.50 -4.79
N ASP A 248 -11.80 16.30 -5.23
CA ASP A 248 -12.93 16.09 -6.15
C ASP A 248 -14.28 16.51 -5.52
N ARG A 249 -14.50 16.17 -4.24
CA ARG A 249 -15.67 16.67 -3.48
C ARG A 249 -15.67 18.18 -3.33
N GLY A 250 -14.51 18.79 -3.07
CA GLY A 250 -14.37 20.24 -2.96
C GLY A 250 -14.72 20.94 -4.27
N VAL A 251 -14.23 20.44 -5.41
CA VAL A 251 -14.56 20.97 -6.74
C VAL A 251 -16.04 20.80 -7.04
N THR A 252 -16.62 19.64 -6.74
CA THR A 252 -18.06 19.39 -6.92
C THR A 252 -18.90 20.37 -6.10
N ASN A 253 -18.57 20.56 -4.82
CA ASN A 253 -19.27 21.51 -3.96
C ASN A 253 -19.12 22.96 -4.44
N MET A 254 -17.94 23.33 -4.95
CA MET A 254 -17.69 24.67 -5.52
C MET A 254 -18.49 24.90 -6.81
N MET A 255 -18.59 23.89 -7.68
CA MET A 255 -19.43 23.95 -8.89
C MET A 255 -20.92 24.08 -8.52
N ILE A 256 -21.38 23.34 -7.50
CA ILE A 256 -22.74 23.47 -6.99
C ILE A 256 -22.97 24.87 -6.44
N SER A 257 -22.05 25.42 -5.62
CA SER A 257 -22.22 26.78 -5.09
C SER A 257 -22.21 27.84 -6.19
N LEU A 258 -21.35 27.73 -7.20
CA LEU A 258 -21.31 28.66 -8.33
C LEU A 258 -22.59 28.58 -9.17
N ASN A 259 -23.13 27.38 -9.40
CA ASN A 259 -24.42 27.23 -10.07
C ASN A 259 -25.54 27.86 -9.25
N VAL A 260 -25.57 27.63 -7.93
CA VAL A 260 -26.56 28.26 -7.04
C VAL A 260 -26.44 29.79 -7.11
N THR A 261 -25.25 30.36 -6.98
CA THR A 261 -25.03 31.82 -7.06
C THR A 261 -25.44 32.37 -8.43
N THR A 262 -25.14 31.65 -9.52
CA THR A 262 -25.53 32.07 -10.88
C THR A 262 -27.05 32.07 -11.05
N THR A 263 -27.75 31.04 -10.56
CA THR A 263 -29.22 30.99 -10.57
C THR A 263 -29.82 32.09 -9.67
N THR A 264 -29.18 32.43 -8.56
CA THR A 264 -29.65 33.54 -7.71
C THR A 264 -29.43 34.90 -8.37
N THR A 265 -28.30 35.11 -9.07
CA THR A 265 -28.06 36.35 -9.80
C THR A 265 -28.99 36.52 -11.00
N VAL A 266 -29.33 35.44 -11.71
CA VAL A 266 -30.29 35.50 -12.83
C VAL A 266 -31.68 35.89 -12.34
N HIS A 267 -32.14 35.34 -11.21
CA HIS A 267 -33.42 35.71 -10.61
C HIS A 267 -33.48 37.16 -10.11
N VAL A 268 -32.37 37.75 -9.66
CA VAL A 268 -32.33 39.15 -9.21
C VAL A 268 -32.33 40.14 -10.39
N SER A 269 -31.90 39.71 -11.59
CA SER A 269 -31.89 40.57 -12.78
C SER A 269 -33.18 40.55 -13.62
N GLU A 270 -34.09 39.59 -13.41
CA GLU A 270 -35.38 39.54 -14.14
C GLU A 270 -36.53 40.28 -13.43
N GLU A 271 -36.35 40.71 -12.18
CA GLU A 271 -37.43 41.34 -11.39
C GLU A 271 -37.46 42.89 -11.46
N ASN A 272 -36.72 43.51 -12.39
CA ASN A 272 -36.62 44.99 -12.42
C ASN A 272 -36.94 45.67 -13.77
N THR A 273 -37.68 45.03 -14.68
CA THR A 273 -38.01 45.63 -16.00
C THR A 273 -39.48 45.53 -16.44
N SER A 274 -40.43 45.31 -15.55
CA SER A 274 -41.86 45.34 -15.91
C SER A 274 -42.74 46.11 -14.91
N GLY A 275 -42.84 47.42 -15.18
CA GLY A 275 -44.12 48.12 -15.12
C GLY A 275 -44.52 48.76 -13.79
N THR A 276 -44.51 50.09 -13.77
CA THR A 276 -45.60 50.83 -13.09
C THR A 276 -45.85 52.14 -13.82
N GLN A 277 -46.86 52.14 -14.68
CA GLN A 277 -47.61 53.36 -15.01
C GLN A 277 -48.34 53.82 -13.75
N VAL A 278 -48.20 55.09 -13.40
CA VAL A 278 -49.09 55.76 -12.44
C VAL A 278 -49.64 57.00 -13.12
N ASN A 279 -50.90 56.90 -13.56
CA ASN A 279 -51.75 58.04 -13.87
C ASN A 279 -52.20 58.68 -12.55
N VAL A 280 -52.01 59.98 -12.39
CA VAL A 280 -52.75 60.79 -11.42
C VAL A 280 -53.26 62.04 -12.12
N HIS A 281 -54.59 62.14 -12.18
CA HIS A 281 -55.36 63.32 -12.50
C HIS A 281 -55.00 64.49 -11.57
N TYR A 282 -54.80 65.69 -12.13
CA TYR A 282 -55.64 66.88 -11.94
C TYR A 282 -55.40 67.85 -13.11
#